data_AF-A0A447TTV6-F1
#
_entry.id   AF-A0A447TTV6-F1
#
_cell.length_a   1.000
_cell.length_b   1.000
_cell.length_c   1.000
_cell.angle_alpha   90.00
_cell.angle_beta   90.00
_cell.angle_gamma   90.00
#
_symmetry.space_group_name_H-M   'P 1'
#
loop_
_entity.id
_entity.type
_entity.pdbx_description
1 polymer ?
#
loop_
_entity_poly.entity_id
_entity_poly.type
_entity_poly.pdbx_seq_one_letter_code
_entity_poly.pdbx_strand_id
1 'polypeptide(L)'
;MPGNSAPGVKKQFATMGERRRFWEKFFVNDRLAQSLANADEKAVNATTERLFSEPLDHRGEVVLVGAGPGDAGLLTLKGLQQIQQADIVVYDRLVSDDIMNLVRRDADRVFVGKRAGYHCVPQEEINQILLREAQKGKRVVRLKGGDPFIFGRGGEELETLCHAGIPFSVVPGITAASGCSAYSGIPLTHRDYAQSVRLVTGHLKTGGELDWENLAAEKQTLVFYMGLNQAATIQEKLIAIRYAGRYAGCAGRKRYLREATRRPRCADAAW
;
A
#
# COMPACT_ATOMS: atom_id res chain seq x y z
N MET A 1 -29.51 12.96 -9.84
CA MET A 1 -28.25 13.46 -10.43
C MET A 1 -27.72 12.68 -11.65
N PRO A 2 -27.93 11.35 -11.84
CA PRO A 2 -27.53 10.67 -13.10
C PRO A 2 -28.22 11.23 -14.36
N GLY A 3 -29.40 11.83 -14.18
CA GLY A 3 -30.22 12.37 -15.28
C GLY A 3 -29.71 13.67 -15.91
N ASN A 4 -28.82 14.44 -15.25
CA ASN A 4 -28.40 15.75 -15.77
C ASN A 4 -27.34 15.66 -16.88
N SER A 5 -26.57 14.57 -16.93
CA SER A 5 -25.51 14.37 -17.93
C SER A 5 -26.02 13.70 -19.22
N ALA A 6 -27.16 13.01 -19.15
CA ALA A 6 -27.71 12.21 -20.25
C ALA A 6 -27.98 13.00 -21.55
N PRO A 7 -28.44 14.27 -21.51
CA PRO A 7 -28.59 15.09 -22.71
C PRO A 7 -27.24 15.40 -23.39
N GLY A 8 -26.19 15.70 -22.59
CA GLY A 8 -24.85 16.01 -23.08
C GLY A 8 -24.17 14.81 -23.74
N VAL A 9 -24.32 13.61 -23.14
CA VAL A 9 -23.80 12.35 -23.70
C VAL A 9 -24.41 12.04 -25.07
N LYS A 10 -25.72 12.23 -25.24
CA LYS A 10 -26.40 11.99 -26.52
C LYS A 10 -25.95 12.97 -27.62
N LYS A 11 -25.59 14.20 -27.25
CA LYS A 11 -25.12 15.24 -28.18
C LYS A 11 -23.68 15.00 -28.63
N GLN A 12 -22.83 14.50 -27.74
CA GLN A 12 -21.40 14.29 -28.00
C GLN A 12 -21.09 12.97 -28.70
N PHE A 13 -21.81 11.89 -28.36
CA PHE A 13 -21.55 10.55 -28.90
C PHE A 13 -22.73 10.06 -29.74
N ALA A 14 -22.47 9.81 -31.02
CA ALA A 14 -23.51 9.49 -32.00
C ALA A 14 -24.01 8.04 -31.87
N THR A 15 -23.10 7.09 -31.64
CA THR A 15 -23.43 5.66 -31.63
C THR A 15 -23.82 5.15 -30.23
N MET A 16 -24.64 4.10 -30.17
CA MET A 16 -24.95 3.42 -28.91
C MET A 16 -23.71 2.77 -28.27
N GLY A 17 -22.75 2.30 -29.09
CA GLY A 17 -21.50 1.70 -28.61
C GLY A 17 -20.63 2.71 -27.86
N GLU A 18 -20.45 3.90 -28.42
CA GLU A 18 -19.70 4.99 -27.79
C GLU A 18 -20.36 5.46 -26.48
N ARG A 19 -21.70 5.62 -26.49
CA ARG A 19 -22.45 5.99 -25.28
C ARG A 19 -22.31 4.94 -24.17
N ARG A 20 -22.36 3.66 -24.54
CA ARG A 20 -22.15 2.56 -23.58
C ARG A 20 -20.73 2.62 -22.99
N ARG A 21 -19.70 2.78 -23.82
CA ARG A 21 -18.31 2.92 -23.37
C ARG A 21 -18.10 4.15 -22.48
N PHE A 22 -18.78 5.25 -22.79
CA PHE A 22 -18.78 6.45 -21.93
C PHE A 22 -19.39 6.14 -20.57
N TRP A 23 -20.57 5.53 -20.52
CA TRP A 23 -21.22 5.20 -19.24
C TRP A 23 -20.40 4.19 -18.43
N GLU A 24 -19.81 3.20 -19.08
CA GLU A 24 -18.85 2.30 -18.44
C GLU A 24 -17.65 3.08 -17.88
N LYS A 25 -17.09 4.05 -18.61
CA LYS A 25 -16.01 4.93 -18.12
C LYS A 25 -16.47 5.82 -16.95
N PHE A 26 -17.70 6.33 -17.02
CA PHE A 26 -18.28 7.26 -16.06
C PHE A 26 -18.60 6.58 -14.72
N PHE A 27 -19.29 5.44 -14.73
CA PHE A 27 -19.69 4.73 -13.52
C PHE A 27 -18.53 4.07 -12.78
N VAL A 28 -17.43 3.82 -13.48
CA VAL A 28 -16.23 3.15 -12.94
C VAL A 28 -15.16 4.17 -12.52
N ASN A 29 -15.41 5.47 -12.70
CA ASN A 29 -14.47 6.53 -12.31
C ASN A 29 -14.56 6.82 -10.80
N ASP A 30 -13.65 6.22 -10.02
CA ASP A 30 -13.61 6.38 -8.56
C ASP A 30 -13.34 7.82 -8.12
N ARG A 31 -12.58 8.59 -8.92
CA ARG A 31 -12.26 9.98 -8.62
C ARG A 31 -13.53 10.84 -8.65
N LEU A 32 -14.37 10.66 -9.67
CA LEU A 32 -15.67 11.32 -9.77
C LEU A 32 -16.59 10.91 -8.62
N ALA A 33 -16.67 9.61 -8.31
CA ALA A 33 -17.48 9.09 -7.20
C ALA A 33 -17.04 9.69 -5.85
N GLN A 34 -15.73 9.78 -5.61
CA GLN A 34 -15.16 10.38 -4.40
C GLN A 34 -15.42 11.88 -4.33
N SER A 35 -15.23 12.63 -5.42
CA SER A 35 -15.50 14.07 -5.47
C SER A 35 -16.98 14.38 -5.22
N LEU A 36 -17.90 13.55 -5.73
CA LEU A 36 -19.33 13.65 -5.43
C LEU A 36 -19.62 13.37 -3.95
N ALA A 37 -19.03 12.32 -3.37
CA ALA A 37 -19.19 11.99 -1.95
C ALA A 37 -18.62 13.08 -1.02
N ASN A 38 -17.55 13.76 -1.45
CA ASN A 38 -16.91 14.85 -0.71
C ASN A 38 -17.59 16.22 -0.93
N ALA A 39 -18.63 16.30 -1.76
CA ALA A 39 -19.27 17.55 -2.19
C ALA A 39 -18.28 18.59 -2.80
N ASP A 40 -17.22 18.11 -3.46
CA ASP A 40 -16.24 18.97 -4.12
C ASP A 40 -16.69 19.29 -5.56
N GLU A 41 -17.53 20.32 -5.70
CA GLU A 41 -18.10 20.72 -6.99
C GLU A 41 -17.04 21.06 -8.05
N LYS A 42 -15.91 21.63 -7.64
CA LYS A 42 -14.81 21.97 -8.56
C LYS A 42 -14.19 20.72 -9.14
N ALA A 43 -13.89 19.73 -8.30
CA ALA A 43 -13.32 18.46 -8.74
C ALA A 43 -14.33 17.65 -9.56
N VAL A 44 -15.63 17.71 -9.23
CA VAL A 44 -16.70 17.08 -10.02
C VAL A 44 -16.75 17.66 -11.43
N ASN A 45 -16.77 18.99 -11.57
CA ASN A 45 -16.83 19.65 -12.87
C ASN A 45 -15.58 19.35 -13.71
N ALA A 46 -14.39 19.51 -13.13
CA ALA A 46 -13.13 19.23 -13.83
C ALA A 46 -13.02 17.76 -14.28
N THR A 47 -13.43 16.81 -13.44
CA THR A 47 -13.41 15.38 -13.79
C THR A 47 -14.45 15.06 -14.86
N THR A 48 -15.64 15.66 -14.77
CA THR A 48 -16.71 15.47 -15.77
C THR A 48 -16.31 16.02 -17.13
N GLU A 49 -15.77 17.23 -17.21
CA GLU A 49 -15.28 17.81 -18.46
C GLU A 49 -14.17 16.97 -19.09
N ARG A 50 -13.24 16.46 -18.27
CA ARG A 50 -12.16 15.56 -18.71
C ARG A 50 -12.70 14.26 -19.30
N LEU A 51 -13.77 13.69 -18.72
CA LEU A 51 -14.42 12.48 -19.25
C LEU A 51 -15.03 12.69 -20.63
N PHE A 52 -15.50 13.90 -20.95
CA PHE A 52 -16.05 14.25 -22.27
C PHE A 52 -14.98 14.62 -23.30
N SER A 53 -13.85 15.19 -22.86
CA SER A 53 -12.78 15.66 -23.77
C SER A 53 -11.76 14.57 -24.12
N GLU A 54 -11.51 13.62 -23.21
CA GLU A 54 -10.61 12.51 -23.48
C GLU A 54 -11.23 11.51 -24.46
N PRO A 55 -10.42 10.88 -25.33
CA PRO A 55 -10.87 9.76 -26.14
C PRO A 55 -11.54 8.69 -25.26
N LEU A 56 -12.64 8.10 -25.74
CA LEU A 56 -13.39 7.07 -25.02
C LEU A 56 -12.54 5.88 -24.58
N ASP A 57 -11.49 5.59 -25.35
CA ASP A 57 -10.56 4.48 -25.10
C ASP A 57 -9.38 4.89 -24.19
N HIS A 58 -9.19 6.18 -23.86
CA HIS A 58 -8.19 6.62 -22.88
C HIS A 58 -8.79 6.56 -21.46
N ARG A 59 -8.38 5.55 -20.68
CA ARG A 59 -8.73 5.39 -19.25
C ARG A 59 -7.49 5.31 -18.36
N GLY A 60 -6.41 5.95 -18.79
CA GLY A 60 -5.11 5.89 -18.13
C GLY A 60 -5.19 6.40 -16.70
N GLU A 61 -5.17 5.49 -15.73
CA GLU A 61 -5.11 5.82 -14.31
C GLU A 61 -4.30 4.77 -13.56
N VAL A 62 -3.73 5.17 -12.42
CA VAL A 62 -3.02 4.25 -11.54
C VAL A 62 -3.66 4.23 -10.17
N VAL A 63 -3.96 3.04 -9.65
CA VAL A 63 -4.46 2.86 -8.30
C VAL A 63 -3.46 2.05 -7.49
N LEU A 64 -2.89 2.65 -6.44
CA LEU A 64 -2.09 1.93 -5.46
C LEU A 64 -3.02 1.25 -4.48
N VAL A 65 -2.93 -0.07 -4.36
CA VAL A 65 -3.81 -0.87 -3.49
C VAL A 65 -2.97 -1.62 -2.47
N GLY A 66 -3.26 -1.40 -1.19
CA GLY A 66 -2.74 -2.21 -0.10
C GLY A 66 -3.42 -3.58 -0.07
N ALA A 67 -2.65 -4.63 -0.31
CA ALA A 67 -3.12 -6.01 -0.32
C ALA A 67 -3.36 -6.55 1.10
N GLY A 68 -2.83 -5.91 2.13
CA GLY A 68 -2.81 -6.49 3.47
C GLY A 68 -1.65 -7.48 3.68
N PRO A 69 -1.57 -8.13 4.84
CA PRO A 69 -0.41 -8.92 5.26
C PRO A 69 -0.43 -10.38 4.73
N GLY A 70 -1.33 -10.71 3.79
CA GLY A 70 -1.37 -12.01 3.11
C GLY A 70 -2.76 -12.64 3.09
N ASP A 71 -3.51 -12.61 4.18
CA ASP A 71 -4.87 -13.15 4.21
C ASP A 71 -5.79 -12.32 3.30
N ALA A 72 -6.43 -12.98 2.33
CA ALA A 72 -7.34 -12.34 1.37
C ALA A 72 -8.57 -11.70 2.05
N GLY A 73 -8.98 -12.19 3.22
CA GLY A 73 -10.05 -11.59 4.04
C GLY A 73 -9.67 -10.24 4.65
N LEU A 74 -8.38 -9.86 4.65
CA LEU A 74 -7.90 -8.55 5.08
C LEU A 74 -7.80 -7.53 3.94
N LEU A 75 -8.07 -7.95 2.70
CA LEU A 75 -8.19 -7.02 1.58
C LEU A 75 -9.43 -6.14 1.78
N THR A 76 -9.28 -4.83 1.61
CA THR A 76 -10.41 -3.91 1.75
C THR A 76 -11.42 -4.12 0.62
N LEU A 77 -12.71 -3.85 0.88
CA LEU A 77 -13.76 -3.93 -0.15
C LEU A 77 -13.42 -3.05 -1.36
N LYS A 78 -12.90 -1.84 -1.11
CA LYS A 78 -12.43 -0.96 -2.19
C LYS A 78 -11.27 -1.61 -2.95
N GLY A 79 -10.29 -2.19 -2.26
CA GLY A 79 -9.17 -2.87 -2.90
C GLY A 79 -9.61 -4.02 -3.81
N LEU A 80 -10.58 -4.83 -3.36
CA LEU A 80 -11.19 -5.89 -4.16
C LEU A 80 -11.87 -5.34 -5.42
N GLN A 81 -12.65 -4.26 -5.30
CA GLN A 81 -13.29 -3.61 -6.44
C GLN A 81 -12.26 -3.13 -7.46
N GLN A 82 -11.16 -2.53 -7.00
CA GLN A 82 -10.08 -2.04 -7.87
C GLN A 82 -9.42 -3.16 -8.66
N ILE A 83 -9.04 -4.27 -8.02
CA ILE A 83 -8.37 -5.39 -8.71
C ILE A 83 -9.30 -6.14 -9.69
N GLN A 84 -10.62 -6.05 -9.49
CA GLN A 84 -11.62 -6.62 -10.40
C GLN A 84 -11.86 -5.76 -11.65
N GLN A 85 -11.56 -4.46 -11.57
CA GLN A 85 -11.73 -3.51 -12.67
C GLN A 85 -10.43 -3.25 -13.43
N ALA A 86 -9.28 -3.65 -12.88
CA ALA A 86 -7.96 -3.44 -13.46
C ALA A 86 -7.81 -4.07 -14.85
N ASP A 87 -7.16 -3.35 -15.76
CA ASP A 87 -6.69 -3.90 -17.04
C ASP A 87 -5.33 -4.58 -16.89
N ILE A 88 -4.50 -4.05 -16.00
CA ILE A 88 -3.20 -4.60 -15.65
C ILE A 88 -2.95 -4.47 -14.15
N VAL A 89 -2.42 -5.53 -13.56
CA VAL A 89 -2.02 -5.57 -12.15
C VAL A 89 -0.51 -5.74 -12.06
N VAL A 90 0.15 -4.75 -11.48
CA VAL A 90 1.59 -4.76 -11.17
C VAL A 90 1.76 -5.12 -9.70
N TYR A 91 2.37 -6.26 -9.41
CA TYR A 91 2.46 -6.80 -8.04
C TYR A 91 3.87 -7.29 -7.70
N ASP A 92 4.20 -7.28 -6.42
CA ASP A 92 5.48 -7.79 -5.90
C ASP A 92 5.29 -9.07 -5.10
N ARG A 93 6.42 -9.61 -4.61
CA ARG A 93 6.49 -10.88 -3.89
C ARG A 93 5.67 -10.90 -2.58
N LEU A 94 5.36 -9.76 -1.98
CA LEU A 94 4.66 -9.70 -0.69
C LEU A 94 3.13 -9.85 -0.85
N VAL A 95 2.63 -9.83 -2.08
CA VAL A 95 1.23 -10.12 -2.37
C VAL A 95 1.04 -11.64 -2.43
N SER A 96 0.07 -12.15 -1.67
CA SER A 96 -0.22 -13.59 -1.60
C SER A 96 -0.94 -14.11 -2.83
N ASP A 97 -0.76 -15.41 -3.10
CA ASP A 97 -1.48 -16.09 -4.18
C ASP A 97 -3.01 -16.04 -3.98
N ASP A 98 -3.48 -16.10 -2.73
CA ASP A 98 -4.90 -16.00 -2.39
C ASP A 98 -5.51 -14.67 -2.86
N ILE A 99 -4.78 -13.57 -2.74
CA ILE A 99 -5.21 -12.26 -3.26
C ILE A 99 -5.10 -12.22 -4.79
N MET A 100 -4.03 -12.79 -5.36
CA MET A 100 -3.87 -12.86 -6.82
C MET A 100 -4.96 -13.70 -7.51
N ASN A 101 -5.58 -14.63 -6.80
CA ASN A 101 -6.73 -15.41 -7.26
C ASN A 101 -8.02 -14.56 -7.37
N LEU A 102 -8.10 -13.41 -6.69
CA LEU A 102 -9.24 -12.48 -6.75
C LEU A 102 -9.13 -11.47 -7.90
N VAL A 103 -7.94 -11.35 -8.51
CA VAL A 103 -7.70 -10.45 -9.65
C VAL A 103 -8.53 -10.89 -10.85
N ARG A 104 -9.06 -9.93 -11.61
CA ARG A 104 -9.79 -10.16 -12.87
C ARG A 104 -9.01 -11.15 -13.76
N ARG A 105 -9.71 -12.17 -14.28
CA ARG A 105 -9.08 -13.23 -15.11
C ARG A 105 -8.42 -12.68 -16.37
N ASP A 106 -9.04 -11.67 -16.98
CA ASP A 106 -8.59 -11.04 -18.22
C ASP A 106 -7.69 -9.82 -17.99
N ALA A 107 -7.17 -9.62 -16.77
CA ALA A 107 -6.19 -8.58 -16.50
C ALA A 107 -4.78 -9.09 -16.76
N ASP A 108 -3.96 -8.28 -17.44
CA ASP A 108 -2.52 -8.51 -17.57
C ASP A 108 -1.88 -8.53 -16.17
N ARG A 109 -0.91 -9.41 -15.93
CA ARG A 109 -0.23 -9.53 -14.63
C ARG A 109 1.26 -9.31 -14.80
N VAL A 110 1.81 -8.31 -14.11
CA VAL A 110 3.24 -7.96 -14.17
C VAL A 110 3.85 -8.15 -12.78
N PHE A 111 4.74 -9.13 -12.67
CA PHE A 111 5.48 -9.38 -11.44
C PHE A 111 6.76 -8.53 -11.40
N VAL A 112 6.94 -7.72 -10.36
CA VAL A 112 8.11 -6.84 -10.17
C VAL A 112 8.96 -7.21 -8.94
N GLY A 113 8.67 -8.34 -8.29
CA GLY A 113 9.41 -8.80 -7.11
C GLY A 113 10.75 -9.46 -7.43
N LYS A 114 11.61 -9.60 -6.41
CA LYS A 114 12.84 -10.41 -6.49
C LYS A 114 12.46 -11.89 -6.66
N ARG A 115 12.81 -12.51 -7.78
CA ARG A 115 12.77 -13.97 -7.97
C ARG A 115 14.19 -14.52 -7.71
N ALA A 116 14.31 -15.65 -7.03
CA ALA A 116 15.62 -16.29 -6.83
C ALA A 116 16.27 -16.52 -8.21
N GLY A 117 17.45 -15.94 -8.44
CA GLY A 117 18.19 -16.02 -9.71
C GLY A 117 17.99 -14.84 -10.69
N TYR A 118 17.11 -13.87 -10.40
CA TYR A 118 16.92 -12.68 -11.24
C TYR A 118 17.36 -11.39 -10.52
N HIS A 119 17.99 -10.49 -11.28
CA HIS A 119 18.36 -9.16 -10.80
C HIS A 119 17.11 -8.39 -10.33
N CYS A 120 17.24 -7.65 -9.23
CA CYS A 120 16.17 -6.83 -8.68
C CYS A 120 15.73 -5.81 -9.73
N VAL A 121 14.43 -5.77 -10.06
CA VAL A 121 13.86 -4.67 -10.84
C VAL A 121 14.11 -3.38 -10.04
N PRO A 122 14.88 -2.41 -10.58
CA PRO A 122 15.10 -1.15 -9.90
C PRO A 122 13.77 -0.42 -9.70
N GLN A 123 13.64 0.35 -8.62
CA GLN A 123 12.40 1.09 -8.35
C GLN A 123 11.99 1.99 -9.51
N GLU A 124 12.97 2.62 -10.16
CA GLU A 124 12.72 3.47 -11.32
C GLU A 124 12.05 2.70 -12.46
N GLU A 125 12.45 1.45 -12.70
CA GLU A 125 11.83 0.62 -13.74
C GLU A 125 10.37 0.28 -13.41
N ILE A 126 10.05 0.04 -12.12
CA ILE A 126 8.66 -0.13 -11.67
C ILE A 126 7.85 1.14 -11.94
N ASN A 127 8.40 2.31 -11.59
CA ASN A 127 7.75 3.60 -11.83
C ASN A 127 7.46 3.80 -13.33
N GLN A 128 8.43 3.46 -14.19
CA GLN A 128 8.28 3.54 -15.64
C GLN A 128 7.25 2.56 -16.20
N ILE A 129 7.12 1.35 -15.63
CA ILE A 129 6.06 0.40 -16.02
C ILE A 129 4.68 1.00 -15.73
N LEU A 130 4.48 1.53 -14.52
CA LEU A 130 3.20 2.15 -14.13
C LEU A 130 2.85 3.31 -15.04
N LEU A 131 3.81 4.20 -15.28
CA LEU A 131 3.66 5.36 -16.15
C LEU A 131 3.31 4.94 -17.59
N ARG A 132 4.09 4.03 -18.17
CA ARG A 132 3.93 3.58 -19.56
C ARG A 132 2.58 2.92 -19.80
N GLU A 133 2.15 2.03 -18.90
CA GLU A 133 0.88 1.33 -19.05
C GLU A 133 -0.31 2.29 -18.87
N ALA A 134 -0.22 3.25 -17.95
CA ALA A 134 -1.23 4.29 -17.81
C ALA A 134 -1.28 5.22 -19.04
N GLN A 135 -0.14 5.59 -19.63
CA GLN A 135 -0.07 6.38 -20.86
C GLN A 135 -0.67 5.65 -22.08
N LYS A 136 -0.68 4.32 -22.09
CA LYS A 136 -1.42 3.52 -23.08
C LYS A 136 -2.93 3.54 -22.86
N GLY A 137 -3.43 4.27 -21.86
CA GLY A 137 -4.84 4.39 -21.53
C GLY A 137 -5.38 3.24 -20.67
N LYS A 138 -4.53 2.37 -20.11
CA LYS A 138 -4.96 1.24 -19.26
C LYS A 138 -5.30 1.70 -17.85
N ARG A 139 -6.25 1.02 -17.21
CA ARG A 139 -6.44 1.10 -15.76
C ARG A 139 -5.42 0.20 -15.05
N VAL A 140 -4.41 0.82 -14.46
CA VAL A 140 -3.29 0.14 -13.81
C VAL A 140 -3.55 0.02 -12.32
N VAL A 141 -3.45 -1.18 -11.75
CA VAL A 141 -3.42 -1.37 -10.30
C VAL A 141 -2.02 -1.78 -9.86
N ARG A 142 -1.40 -0.97 -8.99
CA ARG A 142 -0.16 -1.33 -8.28
C ARG A 142 -0.53 -1.98 -6.95
N LEU A 143 -0.50 -3.30 -6.91
CA LEU A 143 -0.85 -4.09 -5.74
C LEU A 143 0.39 -4.31 -4.87
N LYS A 144 0.33 -3.85 -3.62
CA LYS A 144 1.48 -3.80 -2.70
C LYS A 144 1.16 -4.57 -1.42
N GLY A 145 2.08 -5.40 -0.94
CA GLY A 145 1.92 -6.09 0.35
C GLY A 145 1.77 -5.09 1.50
N GLY A 146 0.85 -5.38 2.43
CA GLY A 146 0.56 -4.53 3.58
C GLY A 146 -0.18 -3.24 3.18
N ASP A 147 0.39 -2.10 3.58
CA ASP A 147 -0.11 -0.77 3.25
C ASP A 147 0.84 -0.03 2.27
N PRO A 148 0.34 0.69 1.25
CA PRO A 148 1.18 1.34 0.24
C PRO A 148 2.19 2.35 0.80
N PHE A 149 1.88 3.01 1.92
CA PHE A 149 2.65 4.12 2.48
C PHE A 149 3.42 3.78 3.76
N ILE A 150 3.22 2.60 4.35
CA ILE A 150 4.03 2.13 5.48
C ILE A 150 5.17 1.27 4.95
N PHE A 151 6.35 1.87 4.79
CA PHE A 151 7.57 1.25 4.25
C PHE A 151 7.42 0.60 2.85
N GLY A 152 6.33 0.91 2.14
CA GLY A 152 6.02 0.35 0.83
C GLY A 152 6.59 1.13 -0.35
N ARG A 153 7.23 2.29 -0.14
CA ARG A 153 7.71 3.19 -1.21
C ARG A 153 6.62 3.74 -2.14
N GLY A 154 5.35 3.68 -1.74
CA GLY A 154 4.24 4.18 -2.57
C GLY A 154 4.36 5.67 -2.91
N GLY A 155 4.98 6.48 -2.05
CA GLY A 155 5.21 7.90 -2.33
C GLY A 155 6.11 8.15 -3.54
N GLU A 156 7.19 7.39 -3.68
CA GLU A 156 8.12 7.48 -4.83
C GLU A 156 7.40 7.11 -6.14
N GLU A 157 6.56 6.07 -6.12
CA GLU A 157 5.78 5.63 -7.28
C GLU A 157 4.78 6.73 -7.73
N LEU A 158 4.12 7.39 -6.77
CA LEU A 158 3.14 8.45 -7.08
C LEU A 158 3.79 9.76 -7.53
N GLU A 159 4.98 10.08 -7.02
CA GLU A 159 5.71 11.27 -7.44
C GLU A 159 5.98 11.26 -8.95
N THR A 160 6.43 10.12 -9.50
CA THR A 160 6.62 9.97 -10.95
C THR A 160 5.33 10.20 -11.74
N LEU A 161 4.20 9.67 -11.25
CA LEU A 161 2.89 9.81 -11.90
C LEU A 161 2.37 11.24 -11.85
N CYS A 162 2.60 11.94 -10.73
CA CYS A 162 2.26 13.34 -10.54
C CYS A 162 2.98 14.22 -11.58
N HIS A 163 4.29 14.05 -11.74
CA HIS A 163 5.08 14.79 -12.73
C HIS A 163 4.62 14.56 -14.17
N ALA A 164 4.09 13.37 -14.47
CA ALA A 164 3.57 13.02 -15.79
C ALA A 164 2.09 13.37 -16.00
N GLY A 165 1.41 13.95 -15.00
CA GLY A 165 -0.01 14.30 -15.10
C GLY A 165 -0.96 13.11 -15.17
N ILE A 166 -0.52 11.92 -14.74
CA ILE A 166 -1.33 10.71 -14.72
C ILE A 166 -2.26 10.74 -13.49
N PRO A 167 -3.58 10.57 -13.68
CA PRO A 167 -4.51 10.42 -12.56
C PRO A 167 -4.14 9.22 -11.70
N PHE A 168 -4.09 9.42 -10.38
CA PHE A 168 -3.87 8.32 -9.44
C PHE A 168 -4.76 8.42 -8.21
N SER A 169 -4.93 7.28 -7.54
CA SER A 169 -5.55 7.19 -6.22
C SER A 169 -4.89 6.11 -5.37
N VAL A 170 -5.17 6.13 -4.07
CA VAL A 170 -4.61 5.18 -3.10
C VAL A 170 -5.74 4.54 -2.32
N VAL A 171 -5.69 3.21 -2.21
CA VAL A 171 -6.52 2.42 -1.32
C VAL A 171 -5.60 1.88 -0.21
N PRO A 172 -5.79 2.33 1.04
CA PRO A 172 -4.97 1.86 2.15
C PRO A 172 -5.21 0.37 2.41
N GLY A 173 -4.21 -0.28 3.00
CA GLY A 173 -4.26 -1.70 3.36
C GLY A 173 -3.99 -1.93 4.83
N ILE A 174 -4.32 -3.13 5.32
CA ILE A 174 -3.94 -3.54 6.66
C ILE A 174 -2.42 -3.76 6.69
N THR A 175 -1.69 -2.92 7.41
CA THR A 175 -0.23 -3.06 7.53
C THR A 175 0.17 -4.28 8.35
N ALA A 176 1.38 -4.81 8.11
CA ALA A 176 1.87 -6.02 8.76
C ALA A 176 1.84 -5.94 10.29
N ALA A 177 2.15 -4.79 10.89
CA ALA A 177 2.08 -4.60 12.34
C ALA A 177 0.67 -4.87 12.90
N SER A 178 -0.37 -4.39 12.22
CA SER A 178 -1.76 -4.56 12.67
C SER A 178 -2.21 -6.02 12.50
N GLY A 179 -1.92 -6.62 11.33
CA GLY A 179 -2.24 -8.01 11.04
C GLY A 179 -1.54 -8.98 12.00
N CYS A 180 -0.22 -8.89 12.11
CA CYS A 180 0.57 -9.75 12.98
C CYS A 180 0.16 -9.59 14.45
N SER A 181 -0.13 -8.37 14.91
CA SER A 181 -0.60 -8.12 16.28
C SER A 181 -1.89 -8.87 16.58
N ALA A 182 -2.91 -8.73 15.74
CA ALA A 182 -4.19 -9.40 15.92
C ALA A 182 -4.06 -10.94 15.83
N TYR A 183 -3.32 -11.44 14.85
CA TYR A 183 -3.22 -12.88 14.58
C TYR A 183 -2.27 -13.61 15.55
N SER A 184 -1.37 -12.90 16.23
CA SER A 184 -0.49 -13.45 17.27
C SER A 184 -1.05 -13.32 18.69
N GLY A 185 -2.15 -12.57 18.87
CA GLY A 185 -2.68 -12.24 20.19
C GLY A 185 -1.81 -11.27 21.00
N ILE A 186 -0.93 -10.51 20.34
CA ILE A 186 -0.04 -9.53 20.97
C ILE A 186 -0.53 -8.14 20.59
N PRO A 187 -1.39 -7.48 21.39
CA PRO A 187 -1.92 -6.16 21.06
C PRO A 187 -0.80 -5.12 21.02
N LEU A 188 -0.81 -4.23 20.02
CA LEU A 188 0.22 -3.19 19.89
C LEU A 188 0.18 -2.20 21.06
N THR A 189 -0.98 -2.00 21.67
CA THR A 189 -1.15 -1.16 22.86
C THR A 189 -1.93 -1.90 23.93
N HIS A 190 -1.61 -1.58 25.18
CA HIS A 190 -2.42 -1.94 26.33
C HIS A 190 -2.15 -0.88 27.41
N ARG A 191 -3.20 -0.47 28.11
CA ARG A 191 -3.22 0.70 29.01
C ARG A 191 -2.01 0.78 29.93
N ASP A 192 -1.64 -0.35 30.53
CA ASP A 192 -0.55 -0.41 31.52
C ASP A 192 0.85 -0.64 30.92
N TYR A 193 0.94 -1.02 29.65
CA TYR A 193 2.21 -1.46 29.04
C TYR A 193 2.80 -0.47 28.04
N ALA A 194 1.98 0.11 27.16
CA ALA A 194 2.48 0.95 26.07
C ALA A 194 1.56 2.15 25.81
N GLN A 195 2.14 3.35 25.82
CA GLN A 195 1.48 4.62 25.50
C GLN A 195 1.76 5.06 24.06
N SER A 196 2.73 4.42 23.40
CA SER A 196 3.09 4.67 22.01
C SER A 196 3.42 3.38 21.28
N VAL A 197 3.20 3.40 19.97
CA VAL A 197 3.61 2.34 19.04
C VAL A 197 4.57 2.96 18.05
N ARG A 198 5.69 2.30 17.80
CA ARG A 198 6.67 2.76 16.82
C ARG A 198 6.90 1.70 15.76
N LEU A 199 6.64 2.08 14.52
CA LEU A 199 6.97 1.29 13.34
C LEU A 199 8.34 1.75 12.84
N VAL A 200 9.30 0.83 12.76
CA VAL A 200 10.71 1.15 12.45
C VAL A 200 11.19 0.22 11.35
N THR A 201 11.96 0.71 10.39
CA THR A 201 12.67 -0.15 9.44
C THR A 201 14.04 -0.53 10.01
N GLY A 202 14.36 -1.84 10.01
CA GLY A 202 15.72 -2.32 10.29
C GLY A 202 16.68 -2.14 9.12
N HIS A 203 16.14 -1.92 7.91
CA HIS A 203 16.92 -1.65 6.72
C HIS A 203 16.96 -0.14 6.44
N LEU A 204 18.09 0.49 6.75
CA LEU A 204 18.35 1.89 6.45
C LEU A 204 18.95 2.04 5.04
N LYS A 205 18.60 3.15 4.37
CA LYS A 205 19.34 3.59 3.18
C LYS A 205 20.79 3.85 3.61
N THR A 206 21.76 3.40 2.80
CA THR A 206 23.20 3.48 3.09
C THR A 206 23.60 4.82 3.71
N GLY A 207 24.14 4.78 4.93
CA GLY A 207 24.66 5.96 5.65
C GLY A 207 23.83 6.43 6.86
N GLY A 208 22.64 5.89 7.10
CA GLY A 208 21.88 6.18 8.32
C GLY A 208 22.23 5.25 9.49
N GLU A 209 22.13 5.75 10.73
CA GLU A 209 22.06 4.94 11.95
C GLU A 209 20.70 5.12 12.63
N LEU A 210 20.20 4.08 13.31
CA LEU A 210 18.99 4.20 14.11
C LEU A 210 19.30 4.99 15.39
N ASP A 211 18.35 5.83 15.82
CA ASP A 211 18.42 6.49 17.12
C ASP A 211 18.11 5.48 18.24
N TRP A 212 19.15 4.78 18.68
CA TRP A 212 19.03 3.69 19.63
C TRP A 212 18.58 4.16 21.02
N GLU A 213 18.95 5.37 21.46
CA GLU A 213 18.52 5.91 22.74
C GLU A 213 17.01 6.12 22.75
N ASN A 214 16.48 6.71 21.68
CA ASN A 214 15.06 6.96 21.53
C ASN A 214 14.25 5.66 21.38
N LEU A 215 14.83 4.65 20.71
CA LEU A 215 14.25 3.30 20.64
C LEU A 215 14.27 2.57 21.98
N ALA A 216 15.24 2.83 22.86
CA ALA A 216 15.34 2.15 24.15
C ALA A 216 14.37 2.70 25.22
N ALA A 217 13.71 3.84 24.95
CA ALA A 217 12.77 4.47 25.88
C ALA A 217 11.67 3.51 26.37
N GLU A 218 11.19 3.74 27.60
CA GLU A 218 10.19 2.89 28.25
C GLU A 218 8.76 3.14 27.72
N LYS A 219 7.83 2.25 28.09
CA LYS A 219 6.38 2.37 27.80
C LYS A 219 6.00 2.53 26.33
N GLN A 220 6.74 1.88 25.44
CA GLN A 220 6.45 1.82 24.01
C GLN A 220 6.47 0.40 23.48
N THR A 221 5.70 0.15 22.43
CA THR A 221 5.78 -1.07 21.61
C THR A 221 6.57 -0.78 20.35
N LEU A 222 7.69 -1.47 20.16
CA LEU A 222 8.51 -1.38 18.95
C LEU A 222 8.12 -2.48 17.98
N VAL A 223 7.88 -2.12 16.73
CA VAL A 223 7.65 -3.05 15.62
C VAL A 223 8.67 -2.80 14.53
N PHE A 224 9.60 -3.75 14.36
CA PHE A 224 10.65 -3.68 13.35
C PHE A 224 10.22 -4.37 12.06
N TYR A 225 10.15 -3.60 10.97
CA TYR A 225 9.98 -4.07 9.59
C TYR A 225 11.35 -4.34 8.98
N MET A 226 11.46 -5.36 8.11
CA MET A 226 12.71 -5.69 7.41
C MET A 226 13.93 -5.85 8.34
N GLY A 227 13.70 -6.22 9.61
CA GLY A 227 14.73 -6.20 10.67
C GLY A 227 15.43 -7.53 10.92
N LEU A 228 15.03 -8.61 10.23
CA LEU A 228 15.52 -9.96 10.53
C LEU A 228 17.05 -10.08 10.38
N ASN A 229 17.62 -9.46 9.34
CA ASN A 229 19.07 -9.47 9.12
C ASN A 229 19.84 -8.65 10.16
N GLN A 230 19.21 -7.66 10.79
CA GLN A 230 19.82 -6.84 11.85
C GLN A 230 19.40 -7.30 13.25
N ALA A 231 18.73 -8.44 13.40
CA ALA A 231 18.16 -8.86 14.69
C ALA A 231 19.20 -8.95 15.82
N ALA A 232 20.39 -9.50 15.52
CA ALA A 232 21.50 -9.55 16.48
C ALA A 232 21.96 -8.15 16.89
N THR A 233 22.18 -7.25 15.94
CA THR A 233 22.58 -5.85 16.20
C THR A 233 21.52 -5.09 16.98
N ILE A 234 20.23 -5.25 16.64
CA ILE A 234 19.10 -4.64 17.35
C ILE A 234 19.11 -5.11 18.82
N GLN A 235 19.29 -6.41 19.06
CA GLN A 235 19.38 -6.96 20.40
C GLN A 235 20.55 -6.36 21.18
N GLU A 236 21.76 -6.40 20.61
CA GLU A 236 22.97 -5.89 21.25
C GLU A 236 22.85 -4.41 21.64
N LYS A 237 22.40 -3.56 20.71
CA LYS A 237 22.29 -2.11 20.90
C LYS A 237 21.22 -1.74 21.95
N LEU A 238 20.03 -2.35 21.87
CA LEU A 238 18.96 -2.09 22.85
C LEU A 238 19.34 -2.55 24.25
N ILE A 239 20.04 -3.68 24.36
CA ILE A 239 20.56 -4.19 25.62
C ILE A 239 21.61 -3.23 26.19
N ALA A 240 22.61 -2.84 25.39
CA ALA A 240 23.68 -1.95 25.82
C ALA A 240 23.17 -0.64 26.43
N ILE A 241 22.20 0.02 25.78
CA ILE A 241 21.63 1.28 26.27
C ILE A 241 20.84 1.07 27.57
N ARG A 242 20.04 0.00 27.66
CA ARG A 242 19.32 -0.31 28.91
C ARG A 242 20.25 -0.64 30.08
N TYR A 243 21.42 -1.23 29.82
CA TYR A 243 22.43 -1.44 30.85
C TYR A 243 23.15 -0.13 31.23
N ALA A 244 23.49 0.72 30.26
CA ALA A 244 24.08 2.04 30.54
C ALA A 244 23.15 2.91 31.41
N GLY A 245 21.83 2.91 31.14
CA GLY A 245 20.84 3.60 31.96
C GLY A 245 20.66 3.03 33.38
N ARG A 246 20.90 1.72 33.57
CA ARG A 246 20.83 1.08 34.92
C ARG A 246 22.03 1.38 35.80
N TYR A 247 23.19 1.72 35.25
CA TYR A 247 24.35 2.14 36.05
C TYR A 247 24.27 3.63 36.46
N ALA A 248 23.45 4.44 35.78
CA ALA A 248 23.14 5.81 36.20
C ALA A 248 22.04 5.90 37.29
N GLY A 249 21.34 4.80 37.58
CA GLY A 249 20.31 4.72 38.62
C GLY A 249 20.23 3.30 39.18
N CYS A 250 21.01 3.02 40.21
CA CYS A 250 21.20 1.65 40.70
C CYS A 250 19.93 1.02 41.32
N ALA A 251 19.85 -0.30 41.17
CA ALA A 251 19.02 -1.28 41.89
C ALA A 251 17.51 -1.38 41.57
N GLY A 252 17.13 -2.52 40.98
CA GLY A 252 15.80 -3.12 41.17
C GLY A 252 14.87 -3.08 39.95
N ARG A 253 15.07 -4.02 39.00
CA ARG A 253 13.99 -4.75 38.29
C ARG A 253 14.58 -5.71 37.25
N LYS A 254 14.81 -6.96 37.66
CA LYS A 254 14.91 -8.10 36.73
C LYS A 254 13.48 -8.53 36.39
N ARG A 255 13.01 -8.33 35.16
CA ARG A 255 11.96 -9.21 34.58
C ARG A 255 11.83 -9.07 33.06
N TYR A 256 11.87 -10.24 32.42
CA TYR A 256 11.38 -10.64 31.10
C TYR A 256 12.05 -10.10 29.83
N LEU A 257 13.02 -10.89 29.35
CA LEU A 257 13.13 -11.30 27.94
C LEU A 257 13.02 -12.83 27.94
N ARG A 258 11.82 -13.37 27.70
CA ARG A 258 11.64 -14.79 27.34
C ARG A 258 10.55 -14.90 26.29
N GLU A 259 10.99 -15.36 25.13
CA GLU A 259 10.32 -16.22 24.15
C GLU A 259 8.86 -15.93 23.79
N ALA A 260 8.68 -15.38 22.59
CA ALA A 260 7.54 -15.68 21.73
C ALA A 260 8.04 -16.40 20.47
N THR A 261 8.66 -17.58 20.65
CA THR A 261 8.93 -18.56 19.59
C THR A 261 7.68 -19.42 19.37
N ARG A 262 6.58 -18.81 18.93
CA ARG A 262 5.53 -19.51 18.20
C ARG A 262 5.44 -18.84 16.85
N ARG A 263 5.87 -19.54 15.78
CA ARG A 263 5.68 -19.06 14.41
C ARG A 263 4.17 -18.92 14.17
N PRO A 264 3.61 -17.72 14.04
CA PRO A 264 2.28 -17.59 13.46
C PRO A 264 2.40 -18.00 11.99
N ARG A 265 1.33 -18.54 11.39
CA ARG A 265 1.26 -18.81 9.94
C ARG A 265 1.55 -17.57 9.07
N CYS A 266 1.50 -16.37 9.65
CA CYS A 266 1.92 -15.11 9.02
C CYS A 266 3.44 -14.93 8.87
N ALA A 267 4.27 -15.74 9.55
CA ALA A 267 5.74 -15.60 9.52
C ALA A 267 6.41 -16.27 8.31
N ASP A 268 5.67 -17.07 7.53
CA ASP A 268 6.18 -17.66 6.29
C ASP A 268 6.07 -16.69 5.10
N ALA A 269 5.32 -15.60 5.25
CA ALA A 269 5.44 -14.43 4.38
C ALA A 269 6.62 -13.61 4.90
N ALA A 270 7.75 -13.66 4.20
CA ALA A 270 8.94 -12.89 4.54
C ALA A 270 8.69 -11.38 4.41
N TRP A 271 8.26 -10.74 5.51
CA TRP A 271 8.14 -9.30 5.75
C TRP A 271 9.44 -8.68 6.27
#